data_AF-A0A523YKD0-F1
#
_entry.id   AF-A0A523YKD0-F1
#
_cell.length_a   1.000
_cell.length_b   1.000
_cell.length_c   1.000
_cell.angle_alpha   90.00
_cell.angle_beta   90.00
_cell.angle_gamma   90.00
#
_symmetry.space_group_name_H-M   'P 1'
#
loop_
_entity.id
_entity.type
_entity.pdbx_description
1 polymer ?
#
loop_
_entity_poly.entity_id
_entity_poly.type
_entity_poly.pdbx_seq_one_letter_code
_entity_poly.pdbx_strand_id
1 'polypeptide(L)'
;MRLRKKTLIGLAMLVAISTVLATQYGVIQVSWDYEITTSDNYVHWLSRDTSPTDTSKPLIYSSDNKTYSISLGKWAQATNKTYTAAFAIVNEEAYSITLDKVVVTGTGKDYMYIYVHEHAQKTCNEAFTADSSKQEASSDYKTMWDGSSGSTTHYWVLVAGDQSTNTYSDGTTTLDATWDSTYYGWKFDATDDTGNTKEAVNGTADYVWVEVGLIIPSSATAASLSGTIYFEFEATSEIS
;
A
#
# COMPACT_ATOMS: atom_id res chain seq x y z
N MET A 1 -16.03 42.69 -55.73
CA MET A 1 -14.81 42.24 -55.01
C MET A 1 -14.88 40.72 -54.87
N ARG A 2 -14.27 39.95 -55.78
CA ARG A 2 -14.31 38.47 -55.77
C ARG A 2 -13.26 37.97 -54.77
N LEU A 3 -13.66 37.64 -53.53
CA LEU A 3 -12.79 36.83 -52.67
C LEU A 3 -12.49 35.54 -53.43
N ARG A 4 -11.21 35.34 -53.77
CA ARG A 4 -10.75 34.21 -54.56
C ARG A 4 -11.01 32.94 -53.74
N LYS A 5 -11.74 31.97 -54.30
CA LYS A 5 -12.07 30.66 -53.65
C LYS A 5 -10.88 29.98 -52.96
N LYS A 6 -9.64 30.27 -53.37
CA LYS A 6 -8.40 29.76 -52.77
C LYS A 6 -8.10 30.31 -51.37
N THR A 7 -8.58 31.51 -51.02
CA THR A 7 -8.35 32.14 -49.71
C THR A 7 -9.29 31.59 -48.62
N LEU A 8 -10.50 31.16 -49.00
CA LEU A 8 -11.46 30.53 -48.07
C LEU A 8 -11.02 29.12 -47.66
N ILE A 9 -10.40 28.37 -48.56
CA ILE A 9 -9.90 27.01 -48.28
C ILE A 9 -8.70 27.05 -47.33
N GLY A 10 -7.83 28.06 -47.45
CA GLY A 10 -6.70 28.27 -46.53
C GLY A 10 -7.15 28.60 -45.10
N LEU A 11 -8.20 29.41 -44.94
CA LEU A 11 -8.77 29.72 -43.62
C LEU A 11 -9.48 28.51 -43.00
N ALA A 12 -10.22 27.74 -43.80
CA ALA A 12 -10.89 26.52 -43.34
C ALA A 12 -9.89 25.42 -42.92
N MET A 13 -8.75 25.29 -43.61
CA MET A 13 -7.67 24.39 -43.19
C MET A 13 -6.97 24.88 -41.93
N LEU A 14 -6.78 26.19 -41.73
CA LEU A 14 -6.21 26.73 -40.49
C LEU A 14 -7.12 26.49 -39.28
N VAL A 15 -8.45 26.59 -39.47
CA VAL A 15 -9.43 26.26 -38.43
C VAL A 15 -9.46 24.75 -38.16
N ALA A 16 -9.42 23.91 -39.21
CA ALA A 16 -9.37 22.45 -39.06
C ALA A 16 -8.06 21.93 -38.45
N ILE A 17 -6.92 22.60 -38.68
CA ILE A 17 -5.65 22.28 -38.01
C ILE A 17 -5.67 22.78 -36.57
N SER A 18 -6.32 23.92 -36.27
CA SER A 18 -6.49 24.39 -34.89
C SER A 18 -7.42 23.53 -34.04
N THR A 19 -8.40 22.84 -34.63
CA THR A 19 -9.25 21.88 -33.90
C THR A 19 -8.58 20.52 -33.69
N VAL A 20 -7.58 20.17 -34.51
CA VAL A 20 -6.75 18.96 -34.30
C VAL A 20 -5.67 19.18 -33.23
N LEU A 21 -5.32 20.43 -32.92
CA LEU A 21 -4.35 20.80 -31.87
C LEU A 21 -4.97 20.96 -30.47
N ALA A 22 -6.07 20.28 -30.16
CA ALA A 22 -6.61 20.22 -28.81
C ALA A 22 -7.30 18.89 -28.48
N THR A 23 -6.76 17.74 -28.89
CA THR A 23 -6.83 16.57 -27.99
C THR A 23 -5.89 16.85 -26.82
N GLN A 24 -6.33 17.72 -25.91
CA GLN A 24 -5.72 17.81 -24.60
C GLN A 24 -6.03 16.46 -23.95
N TYR A 25 -5.06 15.56 -23.93
CA TYR A 25 -5.09 14.38 -23.08
C TYR A 25 -5.09 14.91 -21.65
N GLY A 26 -6.28 15.26 -21.15
CA GLY A 26 -6.49 15.58 -19.75
C GLY A 26 -6.24 14.30 -18.98
N VAL A 27 -5.01 14.14 -18.49
CA VAL A 27 -4.70 13.08 -17.52
C VAL A 27 -5.42 13.48 -16.24
N ILE A 28 -6.57 12.87 -16.02
CA ILE A 28 -7.26 12.94 -14.75
C ILE A 28 -6.38 12.20 -13.74
N GLN A 29 -5.79 12.93 -12.81
CA GLN A 29 -5.05 12.38 -11.69
C GLN A 29 -5.98 12.23 -10.49
N VAL A 30 -5.97 11.04 -9.89
CA VAL A 30 -6.75 10.68 -8.71
C VAL A 30 -5.77 10.57 -7.54
N SER A 31 -5.96 11.40 -6.50
CA SER A 31 -5.14 11.36 -5.27
C SER A 31 -5.70 10.32 -4.32
N TRP A 32 -4.83 9.61 -3.62
CA TRP A 32 -5.19 8.54 -2.71
C TRP A 32 -4.50 8.74 -1.37
N ASP A 33 -5.24 9.28 -0.41
CA ASP A 33 -4.74 9.63 0.92
C ASP A 33 -5.57 8.90 1.98
N TYR A 34 -4.95 7.96 2.70
CA TYR A 34 -5.62 7.16 3.72
C TYR A 34 -4.98 7.35 5.09
N GLU A 35 -5.82 7.23 6.10
CA GLU A 35 -5.39 7.11 7.49
C GLU A 35 -5.38 5.63 7.90
N ILE A 36 -4.39 5.25 8.71
CA ILE A 36 -4.31 3.97 9.38
C ILE A 36 -4.52 4.24 10.86
N THR A 37 -5.55 3.61 11.44
CA THR A 37 -5.90 3.73 12.85
C THR A 37 -5.84 2.35 13.50
N THR A 38 -5.20 2.27 14.67
CA THR A 38 -5.18 1.07 15.53
C THR A 38 -5.98 1.33 16.81
N SER A 39 -6.62 0.29 17.35
CA SER A 39 -7.28 0.33 18.65
C SER A 39 -6.37 -0.04 19.82
N ASP A 40 -5.16 -0.54 19.56
CA ASP A 40 -4.24 -1.05 20.59
C ASP A 40 -2.81 -0.49 20.47
N ASN A 41 -2.14 -0.31 21.61
CA ASN A 41 -0.83 0.35 21.72
C ASN A 41 0.36 -0.61 21.53
N TYR A 42 0.10 -1.91 21.35
CA TYR A 42 1.14 -2.96 21.34
C TYR A 42 1.36 -3.59 19.95
N VAL A 43 0.83 -2.95 18.91
CA VAL A 43 1.14 -3.26 17.51
C VAL A 43 1.85 -2.05 16.91
N HIS A 44 3.04 -2.27 16.36
CA HIS A 44 3.82 -1.22 15.72
C HIS A 44 3.85 -1.37 14.20
N TRP A 45 4.12 -0.25 13.51
CA TRP A 45 4.09 -0.14 12.06
C TRP A 45 5.48 0.27 11.54
N LEU A 46 6.09 -0.56 10.71
CA LEU A 46 7.41 -0.30 10.11
C LEU A 46 7.26 0.09 8.63
N SER A 47 7.72 1.25 8.23
CA SER A 47 7.77 1.60 6.81
C SER A 47 8.96 0.93 6.12
N ARG A 48 8.73 0.32 4.96
CA ARG A 48 9.79 -0.13 4.04
C ARG A 48 9.77 0.66 2.73
N ASP A 49 8.61 0.79 2.11
CA ASP A 49 8.45 1.61 0.91
C ASP A 49 8.52 3.12 1.22
N THR A 50 8.85 3.91 0.21
CA THR A 50 8.94 5.38 0.29
C THR A 50 7.79 6.06 -0.42
N SER A 51 7.46 7.29 0.01
CA SER A 51 6.41 8.09 -0.59
C SER A 51 6.66 8.31 -2.09
N PRO A 52 5.62 8.18 -2.94
CA PRO A 52 5.74 8.39 -4.39
C PRO A 52 6.00 9.86 -4.77
N THR A 53 5.80 10.80 -3.85
CA THR A 53 6.00 12.24 -4.08
C THR A 53 7.31 12.78 -3.49
N ASP A 54 7.88 12.08 -2.51
CA ASP A 54 9.14 12.41 -1.86
C ASP A 54 9.83 11.13 -1.39
N THR A 55 10.85 10.67 -2.12
CA THR A 55 11.54 9.40 -1.81
C THR A 55 12.36 9.45 -0.53
N SER A 56 12.55 10.62 0.09
CA SER A 56 13.17 10.71 1.41
C SER A 56 12.18 10.38 2.53
N LYS A 57 10.88 10.44 2.25
CA LYS A 57 9.80 10.23 3.19
C LYS A 57 9.30 8.78 3.14
N PRO A 58 9.11 8.11 4.28
CA PRO A 58 8.48 6.79 4.32
C PRO A 58 7.05 6.84 3.79
N LEU A 59 6.55 5.74 3.22
CA LEU A 59 5.21 5.67 2.65
C LEU A 59 4.13 5.80 3.74
N ILE A 60 4.36 5.17 4.89
CA ILE A 60 3.60 5.38 6.13
C ILE A 60 4.38 6.32 7.07
N TYR A 61 3.71 7.32 7.62
CA TYR A 61 4.33 8.28 8.54
C TYR A 61 3.32 8.75 9.58
N SER A 62 3.76 9.11 10.78
CA SER A 62 2.87 9.71 11.77
C SER A 62 2.91 11.23 11.73
N SER A 63 1.76 11.86 11.83
CA SER A 63 1.66 13.32 12.02
C SER A 63 1.67 13.74 13.49
N ASP A 64 1.36 12.82 14.41
CA ASP A 64 1.10 13.13 15.82
C ASP A 64 1.44 11.99 16.82
N ASN A 65 2.31 11.06 16.43
CA ASN A 65 2.84 9.94 17.24
C ASN A 65 1.81 8.84 17.60
N LYS A 66 0.59 8.88 17.05
CA LYS A 66 -0.45 7.86 17.29
C LYS A 66 -1.32 7.55 16.07
N THR A 67 -1.40 8.48 15.14
CA THR A 67 -2.12 8.31 13.89
C THR A 67 -1.11 8.18 12.77
N TYR A 68 -1.23 7.13 11.95
CA TYR A 68 -0.39 6.94 10.78
C TYR A 68 -1.16 7.33 9.53
N SER A 69 -0.50 8.01 8.61
CA SER A 69 -1.04 8.39 7.32
C SER A 69 -0.26 7.69 6.22
N ILE A 70 -0.96 7.24 5.19
CA ILE A 70 -0.39 6.69 3.97
C ILE A 70 -0.89 7.49 2.77
N SER A 71 0.03 7.97 1.95
CA SER A 71 -0.29 8.62 0.68
C SER A 71 0.21 7.76 -0.47
N LEU A 72 -0.73 7.12 -1.16
CA LEU A 72 -0.46 6.23 -2.28
C LEU A 72 -0.22 7.02 -3.58
N GLY A 73 -0.17 8.35 -3.51
CA GLY A 73 0.16 9.21 -4.65
C GLY A 73 -1.01 9.52 -5.57
N LYS A 74 -0.67 10.00 -6.77
CA LYS A 74 -1.61 10.48 -7.78
C LYS A 74 -1.47 9.70 -9.07
N TRP A 75 -2.54 9.03 -9.48
CA TRP A 75 -2.51 8.11 -10.62
C TRP A 75 -3.62 8.40 -11.61
N ALA A 76 -3.35 8.08 -12.87
CA ALA A 76 -4.34 8.18 -13.93
C ALA A 76 -5.36 7.03 -13.84
N GLN A 77 -6.55 7.24 -14.40
CA GLN A 77 -7.50 6.15 -14.65
C GLN A 77 -6.86 5.02 -15.49
N ALA A 78 -7.39 3.80 -15.40
CA ALA A 78 -6.86 2.61 -16.07
C ALA A 78 -5.39 2.30 -15.72
N THR A 79 -4.98 2.60 -14.48
CA THR A 79 -3.63 2.34 -13.98
C THR A 79 -3.69 1.41 -12.77
N ASN A 80 -2.80 0.43 -12.77
CA ASN A 80 -2.56 -0.43 -11.61
C ASN A 80 -1.27 0.02 -10.90
N LYS A 81 -1.31 0.05 -9.56
CA LYS A 81 -0.17 0.38 -8.71
C LYS A 81 -0.13 -0.56 -7.52
N THR A 82 1.07 -0.96 -7.11
CA THR A 82 1.29 -1.77 -5.92
C THR A 82 2.47 -1.22 -5.14
N TYR A 83 2.37 -1.35 -3.83
CA TYR A 83 3.41 -1.13 -2.83
C TYR A 83 3.57 -2.47 -2.12
N THR A 84 4.52 -3.29 -2.56
CA THR A 84 4.66 -4.69 -2.12
C THR A 84 5.09 -4.80 -0.67
N ALA A 85 5.61 -3.73 -0.07
CA ALA A 85 5.87 -3.66 1.35
C ALA A 85 5.58 -2.24 1.83
N ALA A 86 4.31 -1.84 1.70
CA ALA A 86 3.86 -0.52 2.10
C ALA A 86 4.28 -0.22 3.54
N PHE A 87 4.09 -1.22 4.39
CA PHE A 87 4.61 -1.30 5.75
C PHE A 87 4.62 -2.75 6.24
N ALA A 88 5.28 -3.01 7.38
CA ALA A 88 5.08 -4.21 8.17
C ALA A 88 4.24 -3.91 9.41
N ILE A 89 3.47 -4.89 9.84
CA ILE A 89 2.79 -4.93 11.13
C ILE A 89 3.64 -5.82 12.02
N VAL A 90 3.96 -5.37 13.23
CA VAL A 90 4.72 -6.16 14.20
C VAL A 90 3.97 -6.24 15.51
N ASN A 91 3.97 -7.43 16.09
CA ASN A 91 3.45 -7.71 17.40
C ASN A 91 4.50 -7.41 18.47
N GLU A 92 4.23 -6.48 19.38
CA GLU A 92 5.07 -6.24 20.55
C GLU A 92 4.56 -6.98 21.80
N GLU A 93 3.40 -7.62 21.72
CA GLU A 93 2.81 -8.32 22.86
C GLU A 93 3.64 -9.54 23.26
N ALA A 94 3.64 -9.84 24.55
CA ALA A 94 4.29 -11.05 25.09
C ALA A 94 3.54 -12.35 24.73
N TYR A 95 2.48 -12.26 23.93
CA TYR A 95 1.64 -13.36 23.47
C TYR A 95 1.31 -13.21 21.99
N SER A 96 0.93 -14.31 21.35
CA SER A 96 0.63 -14.31 19.91
C SER A 96 -0.71 -13.64 19.61
N ILE A 97 -0.74 -12.81 18.58
CA ILE A 97 -1.94 -12.15 18.08
C ILE A 97 -2.30 -12.68 16.69
N THR A 98 -3.57 -12.63 16.38
CA THR A 98 -4.09 -12.98 15.06
C THR A 98 -4.68 -11.72 14.43
N LEU A 99 -4.21 -11.36 13.25
CA LEU A 99 -4.87 -10.37 12.40
C LEU A 99 -6.15 -11.01 11.83
N ASP A 100 -7.30 -10.59 12.33
CA ASP A 100 -8.63 -11.11 11.98
C ASP A 100 -9.19 -10.44 10.74
N LYS A 101 -9.17 -9.10 10.72
CA LYS A 101 -9.95 -8.36 9.74
C LYS A 101 -9.33 -7.04 9.35
N VAL A 102 -9.51 -6.69 8.08
CA VAL A 102 -9.19 -5.36 7.53
C VAL A 102 -10.44 -4.75 6.94
N VAL A 103 -10.73 -3.51 7.32
CA VAL A 103 -11.86 -2.74 6.80
C VAL A 103 -11.35 -1.46 6.18
N VAL A 104 -11.69 -1.24 4.91
CA VAL A 104 -11.39 0.03 4.22
C VAL A 104 -12.69 0.81 4.06
N THR A 105 -12.64 2.08 4.45
CA THR A 105 -13.75 3.02 4.34
C THR A 105 -13.41 4.18 3.40
N GLY A 106 -14.38 5.08 3.17
CA GLY A 106 -14.17 6.28 2.36
C GLY A 106 -14.37 6.07 0.86
N THR A 107 -13.94 7.05 0.07
CA THR A 107 -14.12 7.07 -1.38
C THR A 107 -13.00 6.28 -2.05
N GLY A 108 -13.33 5.52 -3.09
CA GLY A 108 -12.35 4.71 -3.82
C GLY A 108 -11.92 3.41 -3.14
N LYS A 109 -12.49 3.07 -1.98
CA LYS A 109 -12.21 1.82 -1.25
C LYS A 109 -12.36 0.56 -2.14
N ASP A 110 -13.22 0.62 -3.15
CA ASP A 110 -13.51 -0.48 -4.07
C ASP A 110 -12.39 -0.70 -5.12
N TYR A 111 -11.42 0.21 -5.21
CA TYR A 111 -10.24 0.06 -6.09
C TYR A 111 -8.99 -0.36 -5.32
N MET A 112 -9.09 -0.43 -3.99
CA MET A 112 -7.98 -0.82 -3.12
C MET A 112 -7.97 -2.32 -2.89
N TYR A 113 -6.76 -2.87 -2.85
CA TYR A 113 -6.50 -4.25 -2.47
C TYR A 113 -5.45 -4.26 -1.37
N ILE A 114 -5.67 -5.04 -0.33
CA ILE A 114 -4.73 -5.21 0.77
C ILE A 114 -4.45 -6.69 0.95
N TYR A 115 -3.18 -7.04 0.97
CA TYR A 115 -2.70 -8.38 1.25
C TYR A 115 -1.70 -8.35 2.39
N VAL A 116 -1.59 -9.47 3.09
CA VAL A 116 -0.50 -9.75 4.02
C VAL A 116 0.27 -10.97 3.54
N HIS A 117 1.59 -10.95 3.63
CA HIS A 117 2.43 -11.97 2.97
C HIS A 117 3.84 -12.09 3.55
N GLU A 118 4.52 -13.18 3.18
CA GLU A 118 5.84 -13.52 3.69
C GLU A 118 6.96 -12.70 3.03
N HIS A 119 6.88 -12.39 1.74
CA HIS A 119 7.99 -11.78 1.00
C HIS A 119 7.72 -10.35 0.55
N ALA A 120 8.37 -9.41 1.21
CA ALA A 120 8.26 -7.96 0.98
C ALA A 120 8.53 -7.49 -0.49
N GLN A 121 9.20 -8.30 -1.30
CA GLN A 121 9.60 -7.99 -2.69
C GLN A 121 8.69 -8.61 -3.76
N LYS A 122 7.73 -9.44 -3.34
CA LYS A 122 6.78 -10.10 -4.25
C LYS A 122 5.41 -9.43 -4.17
N THR A 123 4.64 -9.52 -5.23
CA THR A 123 3.25 -9.07 -5.26
C THR A 123 2.29 -10.27 -5.21
N CYS A 124 1.23 -10.13 -4.43
CA CYS A 124 0.20 -11.13 -4.21
C CYS A 124 -0.83 -11.20 -5.34
N ASN A 125 -0.89 -10.16 -6.19
CA ASN A 125 -1.86 -10.10 -7.28
C ASN A 125 -1.15 -9.93 -8.63
N GLU A 126 -1.39 -10.89 -9.52
CA GLU A 126 -0.83 -10.93 -10.87
C GLU A 126 -1.19 -9.72 -11.74
N ALA A 127 -2.28 -9.00 -11.42
CA ALA A 127 -2.65 -7.77 -12.11
C ALA A 127 -1.61 -6.64 -11.93
N PHE A 128 -0.67 -6.76 -10.98
CA PHE A 128 0.39 -5.79 -10.73
C PHE A 128 1.73 -6.14 -11.39
N THR A 129 1.93 -7.37 -11.85
CA THR A 129 3.17 -7.77 -12.52
C THR A 129 2.95 -8.86 -13.58
N ALA A 130 3.53 -8.67 -14.76
CA ALA A 130 3.63 -9.72 -15.78
C ALA A 130 4.79 -10.70 -15.54
N ASP A 131 5.68 -10.40 -14.59
CA ASP A 131 6.84 -11.22 -14.25
C ASP A 131 6.47 -12.18 -13.12
N SER A 132 6.29 -13.46 -13.46
CA SER A 132 5.92 -14.51 -12.52
C SER A 132 6.97 -14.75 -11.43
N SER A 133 8.23 -14.36 -11.65
CA SER A 133 9.27 -14.46 -10.61
C SER A 133 9.08 -13.48 -9.45
N LYS A 134 8.25 -12.45 -9.67
CA LYS A 134 7.88 -11.43 -8.67
C LYS A 134 6.52 -11.68 -8.04
N GLN A 135 5.89 -12.81 -8.33
CA GLN A 135 4.58 -13.16 -7.78
C GLN A 135 4.75 -13.98 -6.51
N GLU A 136 3.95 -13.67 -5.51
CA GLU A 136 3.88 -14.42 -4.26
C GLU A 136 3.16 -15.74 -4.48
N ALA A 137 3.63 -16.81 -3.84
CA ALA A 137 2.91 -18.08 -3.90
C ALA A 137 1.60 -17.96 -3.12
N SER A 138 0.53 -18.61 -3.58
CA SER A 138 -0.79 -18.52 -2.91
C SER A 138 -0.82 -19.09 -1.49
N SER A 139 0.19 -19.89 -1.11
CA SER A 139 0.40 -20.36 0.26
C SER A 139 0.92 -19.25 1.18
N ASP A 140 1.66 -18.30 0.63
CA ASP A 140 2.54 -17.38 1.35
C ASP A 140 1.91 -15.98 1.50
N TYR A 141 0.63 -15.83 1.12
CA TYR A 141 -0.15 -14.63 1.36
C TYR A 141 -1.59 -14.90 1.81
N LYS A 142 -2.23 -13.85 2.32
CA LYS A 142 -3.68 -13.76 2.57
C LYS A 142 -4.22 -12.45 2.03
N THR A 143 -5.36 -12.53 1.34
CA THR A 143 -6.11 -11.34 0.91
C THR A 143 -6.93 -10.84 2.09
N MET A 144 -6.69 -9.60 2.49
CA MET A 144 -7.38 -8.96 3.61
C MET A 144 -8.53 -8.06 3.12
N TRP A 145 -8.36 -7.43 1.96
CA TRP A 145 -9.36 -6.57 1.32
C TRP A 145 -9.24 -6.61 -0.20
N ASP A 146 -10.36 -6.72 -0.90
CA ASP A 146 -10.44 -6.80 -2.37
C ASP A 146 -11.39 -5.77 -3.02
N GLY A 147 -11.84 -4.78 -2.23
CA GLY A 147 -12.76 -3.74 -2.68
C GLY A 147 -14.26 -4.04 -2.48
N SER A 148 -14.64 -5.23 -2.01
CA SER A 148 -16.06 -5.57 -1.83
C SER A 148 -16.49 -5.63 -0.35
N SER A 149 -15.74 -6.38 0.47
CA SER A 149 -15.92 -6.50 1.92
C SER A 149 -14.68 -7.11 2.56
N GLY A 150 -14.41 -6.78 3.82
CA GLY A 150 -13.34 -7.42 4.60
C GLY A 150 -13.63 -8.91 4.76
N SER A 151 -12.58 -9.73 4.73
CA SER A 151 -12.69 -11.19 4.87
C SER A 151 -13.43 -11.61 6.16
N THR A 152 -14.07 -12.78 6.12
CA THR A 152 -14.67 -13.46 7.30
C THR A 152 -13.92 -14.73 7.73
N THR A 153 -12.85 -15.13 7.02
CA THR A 153 -12.15 -16.42 7.24
C THR A 153 -10.65 -16.40 6.89
N HIS A 154 -9.98 -15.23 6.86
CA HIS A 154 -8.58 -15.15 6.44
C HIS A 154 -7.74 -14.43 7.49
N TYR A 155 -6.86 -15.19 8.15
CA TYR A 155 -6.08 -14.76 9.31
C TYR A 155 -4.58 -14.82 9.06
N TRP A 156 -3.82 -13.95 9.73
CA TRP A 156 -2.37 -14.07 9.88
C TRP A 156 -2.01 -14.13 11.36
N VAL A 157 -1.23 -15.13 11.78
CA VAL A 157 -0.78 -15.27 13.16
C VAL A 157 0.61 -14.66 13.28
N LEU A 158 0.75 -13.67 14.14
CA LEU A 158 2.02 -13.09 14.55
C LEU A 158 2.37 -13.72 15.90
N VAL A 159 3.56 -14.31 16.02
CA VAL A 159 3.99 -14.90 17.31
C VAL A 159 4.23 -13.82 18.36
N ALA A 160 4.48 -14.22 19.60
CA ALA A 160 4.82 -13.28 20.67
C ALA A 160 6.07 -12.47 20.29
N GLY A 161 5.98 -11.15 20.46
CA GLY A 161 7.10 -10.25 20.33
C GLY A 161 7.98 -10.20 21.58
N ASP A 162 8.96 -9.31 21.55
CA ASP A 162 9.93 -9.10 22.63
C ASP A 162 9.63 -7.84 23.48
N GLN A 163 8.46 -7.21 23.28
CA GLN A 163 8.05 -5.95 23.93
C GLN A 163 8.99 -4.77 23.64
N SER A 164 9.64 -4.76 22.48
CA SER A 164 10.53 -3.69 22.03
C SER A 164 10.11 -3.13 20.67
N THR A 165 10.05 -1.80 20.59
CA THR A 165 9.80 -1.08 19.33
C THR A 165 11.02 -1.06 18.39
N ASN A 166 12.18 -1.45 18.89
CA ASN A 166 13.46 -1.36 18.18
C ASN A 166 13.79 -2.64 17.41
N THR A 167 12.99 -3.69 17.57
CA THR A 167 13.33 -5.03 17.12
C THR A 167 12.09 -5.76 16.62
N TYR A 168 12.33 -6.73 15.74
CA TYR A 168 11.34 -7.67 15.23
C TYR A 168 12.06 -8.96 14.82
N SER A 169 11.34 -10.06 14.66
CA SER A 169 11.90 -11.40 14.53
C SER A 169 11.18 -12.23 13.47
N ASP A 170 11.95 -12.89 12.61
CA ASP A 170 11.43 -13.93 11.69
C ASP A 170 11.30 -15.30 12.36
N GLY A 171 11.46 -15.36 13.70
CA GLY A 171 11.49 -16.57 14.50
C GLY A 171 12.86 -17.25 14.57
N THR A 172 13.83 -16.81 13.78
CA THR A 172 15.22 -17.31 13.78
C THR A 172 16.23 -16.22 14.12
N THR A 173 16.00 -15.01 13.62
CA THR A 173 16.88 -13.85 13.73
C THR A 173 16.08 -12.65 14.21
N THR A 174 16.67 -11.93 15.16
CA THR A 174 16.19 -10.61 15.55
C THR A 174 16.82 -9.58 14.63
N LEU A 175 16.00 -8.69 14.13
CA LEU A 175 16.33 -7.62 13.20
C LEU A 175 16.04 -6.28 13.86
N ASP A 176 16.78 -5.24 13.47
CA ASP A 176 16.65 -3.90 14.04
C ASP A 176 15.64 -3.05 13.27
N ALA A 177 14.92 -2.20 14.01
CA ALA A 177 14.09 -1.12 13.51
C ALA A 177 14.69 0.23 13.92
N THR A 178 14.68 1.20 13.00
CA THR A 178 15.24 2.54 13.25
C THR A 178 14.15 3.59 13.31
N TRP A 179 14.15 4.41 14.37
CA TRP A 179 13.25 5.56 14.48
C TRP A 179 13.70 6.71 13.59
N ASP A 180 12.80 7.18 12.72
CA ASP A 180 12.99 8.41 11.96
C ASP A 180 12.33 9.60 12.68
N SER A 181 13.16 10.45 13.29
CA SER A 181 12.70 11.66 13.99
C SER A 181 12.16 12.77 13.08
N THR A 182 12.42 12.69 11.77
CA THR A 182 11.93 13.67 10.79
C THR A 182 10.49 13.38 10.40
N TYR A 183 10.17 12.10 10.24
CA TYR A 183 8.86 11.62 9.78
C TYR A 183 8.04 10.92 10.87
N TYR A 184 8.54 10.91 12.11
CA TYR A 184 7.92 10.31 13.29
C TYR A 184 7.40 8.89 12.99
N GLY A 185 8.27 8.04 12.47
CA GLY A 185 7.91 6.68 12.08
C GLY A 185 9.09 5.74 12.17
N TRP A 186 8.80 4.47 12.42
CA TRP A 186 9.80 3.41 12.40
C TRP A 186 10.06 2.95 10.97
N LYS A 187 11.34 2.72 10.67
CA LYS A 187 11.80 2.21 9.40
C LYS A 187 12.35 0.82 9.59
N PHE A 188 12.02 -0.04 8.64
CA PHE A 188 12.68 -1.33 8.49
C PHE A 188 14.16 -1.12 8.17
N ASP A 189 15.05 -1.74 8.93
CA ASP A 189 16.46 -1.82 8.54
C ASP A 189 16.64 -2.99 7.56
N ALA A 190 16.94 -2.66 6.30
CA ALA A 190 16.70 -3.54 5.15
C ALA A 190 17.67 -4.72 4.99
N THR A 191 18.54 -4.94 5.97
CA THR A 191 19.75 -5.73 5.82
C THR A 191 19.95 -6.58 7.05
N ASP A 192 19.64 -7.87 6.94
CA ASP A 192 20.43 -8.85 7.69
C ASP A 192 21.91 -8.75 7.25
N ASP A 193 22.84 -9.40 7.96
CA ASP A 193 24.28 -9.42 7.62
C ASP A 193 24.59 -9.88 6.17
N THR A 194 23.59 -10.34 5.41
CA THR A 194 23.70 -10.81 4.02
C THR A 194 22.93 -9.96 2.99
N GLY A 195 22.26 -8.89 3.41
CA GLY A 195 21.52 -7.98 2.52
C GLY A 195 20.16 -8.47 2.06
N ASN A 196 19.56 -9.46 2.75
CA ASN A 196 18.24 -9.97 2.43
C ASN A 196 17.19 -9.50 3.44
N THR A 197 16.02 -9.10 2.92
CA THR A 197 14.82 -8.92 3.73
C THR A 197 14.28 -10.32 4.09
N LYS A 198 14.16 -10.63 5.39
CA LYS A 198 13.69 -11.94 5.85
C LYS A 198 12.19 -12.15 5.63
N GLU A 199 11.81 -13.42 5.58
CA GLU A 199 10.45 -13.91 5.32
C GLU A 199 9.60 -13.82 6.59
N ALA A 200 8.43 -13.21 6.47
CA ALA A 200 7.52 -12.99 7.59
C ALA A 200 6.62 -14.21 7.85
N VAL A 201 7.18 -15.42 7.97
CA VAL A 201 6.44 -16.69 7.92
C VAL A 201 5.28 -16.75 8.93
N ASN A 202 4.08 -17.09 8.46
CA ASN A 202 2.85 -17.11 9.27
C ASN A 202 2.97 -18.07 10.47
N GLY A 203 2.66 -17.58 11.66
CA GLY A 203 2.76 -18.35 12.91
C GLY A 203 4.19 -18.60 13.38
N THR A 204 5.19 -17.96 12.77
CA THR A 204 6.61 -18.05 13.16
C THR A 204 7.23 -16.68 13.38
N ALA A 205 7.00 -15.73 12.49
CA ALA A 205 7.45 -14.35 12.63
C ALA A 205 6.53 -13.56 13.57
N ASP A 206 7.10 -12.58 14.28
CA ASP A 206 6.35 -11.59 15.06
C ASP A 206 5.88 -10.41 14.20
N TYR A 207 6.17 -10.44 12.90
CA TYR A 207 5.78 -9.43 11.93
C TYR A 207 5.13 -10.02 10.69
N VAL A 208 4.49 -9.16 9.89
CA VAL A 208 3.99 -9.48 8.56
C VAL A 208 4.08 -8.28 7.61
N TRP A 209 4.41 -8.53 6.34
CA TRP A 209 4.39 -7.50 5.31
C TRP A 209 2.98 -7.20 4.84
N VAL A 210 2.71 -5.92 4.59
CA VAL A 210 1.44 -5.47 4.02
C VAL A 210 1.67 -4.92 2.63
N GLU A 211 1.05 -5.56 1.65
CA GLU A 211 0.96 -5.05 0.29
C GLU A 211 -0.30 -4.20 0.15
N VAL A 212 -0.14 -2.99 -0.39
CA VAL A 212 -1.26 -2.12 -0.75
C VAL A 212 -1.28 -1.90 -2.27
N GLY A 213 -2.35 -2.38 -2.90
CA GLY A 213 -2.58 -2.27 -4.33
C GLY A 213 -3.74 -1.33 -4.67
N LEU A 214 -3.66 -0.70 -5.84
CA LEU A 214 -4.69 0.12 -6.46
C LEU A 214 -4.94 -0.38 -7.88
N ILE A 215 -6.16 -0.83 -8.17
CA ILE A 215 -6.63 -1.16 -9.52
C ILE A 215 -7.65 -0.09 -9.93
N ILE A 216 -7.18 0.95 -10.62
CA ILE A 216 -8.00 2.12 -10.94
C ILE A 216 -8.73 1.88 -12.27
N PRO A 217 -10.06 1.74 -12.30
CA PRO A 217 -10.79 1.47 -13.54
C PRO A 217 -10.74 2.67 -14.49
N SER A 218 -11.01 2.43 -15.77
CA SER A 218 -11.13 3.50 -16.78
C SER A 218 -12.29 4.46 -16.53
N SER A 219 -13.28 4.03 -15.74
CA SER A 219 -14.42 4.84 -15.30
C SER A 219 -14.13 5.70 -14.08
N ALA A 220 -12.93 5.63 -13.50
CA ALA A 220 -12.58 6.45 -12.34
C ALA A 220 -12.60 7.94 -12.73
N THR A 221 -13.38 8.73 -11.99
CA THR A 221 -13.49 10.18 -12.22
C THR A 221 -12.42 10.95 -11.42
N ALA A 222 -12.11 12.16 -11.87
CA ALA A 222 -11.20 13.07 -11.15
C ALA A 222 -11.77 13.38 -9.77
N ALA A 223 -11.17 12.80 -8.73
CA ALA A 223 -11.53 13.04 -7.36
C ALA A 223 -10.29 12.85 -6.47
N SER A 224 -10.24 13.58 -5.35
CA SER A 224 -9.43 13.16 -4.22
C SER A 224 -10.17 12.02 -3.54
N LEU A 225 -9.55 10.84 -3.55
CA LEU A 225 -10.05 9.65 -2.88
C LEU A 225 -9.34 9.51 -1.54
N SER A 226 -10.13 9.29 -0.50
CA SER A 226 -9.62 9.22 0.85
C SER A 226 -10.50 8.36 1.73
N GLY A 227 -9.93 7.88 2.82
CA GLY A 227 -10.64 7.07 3.79
C GLY A 227 -9.74 6.57 4.91
N THR A 228 -10.22 5.54 5.60
CA THR A 228 -9.50 4.92 6.72
C THR A 228 -9.40 3.43 6.51
N ILE A 229 -8.21 2.88 6.82
CA ILE A 229 -7.92 1.45 6.86
C ILE A 229 -7.87 1.05 8.34
N TYR A 230 -8.74 0.13 8.73
CA TYR A 230 -8.81 -0.44 10.08
C TYR A 230 -8.25 -1.86 10.05
N PHE A 231 -7.37 -2.17 10.99
CA PHE A 231 -6.86 -3.52 11.25
C PHE A 231 -7.41 -3.98 12.60
N GLU A 232 -8.05 -5.15 12.62
CA GLU A 232 -8.63 -5.78 13.82
C GLU A 232 -7.78 -7.01 14.18
N PHE A 233 -7.33 -7.05 15.43
CA PHE A 233 -6.53 -8.13 15.97
C PHE A 233 -7.25 -8.82 17.12
N GLU A 234 -7.02 -10.11 17.27
CA GLU A 234 -7.50 -10.90 18.40
C GLU A 234 -6.33 -11.61 19.09
N ALA A 235 -6.36 -11.65 20.42
CA ALA A 235 -5.39 -12.46 21.16
C ALA A 235 -5.66 -13.94 20.85
N THR A 236 -4.60 -14.67 20.47
CA THR A 236 -4.71 -16.11 20.30
C THR A 236 -4.84 -16.70 21.70
N SER A 237 -6.00 -17.30 22.02
CA SER A 237 -6.28 -17.76 23.38
C SER A 237 -5.13 -18.62 23.90
N GLU A 238 -4.55 -18.26 25.05
CA GLU A 238 -3.54 -19.10 25.72
C GLU A 238 -4.16 -20.48 25.98
N ILE A 239 -3.72 -21.50 25.27
CA ILE A 239 -3.94 -22.87 25.71
C ILE A 239 -2.93 -23.09 26.85
N SER A 240 -3.42 -22.90 28.07
CA SER A 240 -2.76 -23.29 29.32
C SER A 240 -2.43 -24.78 29.36
#